data_AF-A0A2V9ZW51-F1
#
_entry.id   AF-A0A2V9ZW51-F1
#
_cell.length_a   1.000
_cell.length_b   1.000
_cell.length_c   1.000
_cell.angle_alpha   90.00
_cell.angle_beta   90.00
_cell.angle_gamma   90.00
#
_symmetry.space_group_name_H-M   'P 1'
#
loop_
_entity.id
_entity.type
_entity.pdbx_description
1 polymer ?
#
loop_
_entity_poly.entity_id
_entity_poly.type
_entity_poly.pdbx_seq_one_letter_code
_entity_poly.pdbx_strand_id
1 'polypeptide(L)'
;MIGELNVLSEWIPEQMLPGTMFVLENAGEVGEKEDPYWAVLSCPSCGTLGLITRKQLAGLLPVICGSEKCSAQFFIRESDILPRKPF
;
A
#
# COMPACT_ATOMS: atom_id res chain seq x y z
N MET A 1 4.68 -17.50 -32.14
CA MET A 1 3.83 -16.36 -31.71
C MET A 1 4.76 -15.47 -30.89
N ILE A 2 5.16 -14.31 -31.44
CA ILE A 2 6.05 -13.37 -30.74
C ILE A 2 5.11 -12.34 -30.12
N GLY A 3 5.02 -12.31 -28.80
CA GLY A 3 4.23 -11.32 -28.05
C GLY A 3 5.09 -10.12 -27.71
N GLU A 4 4.58 -8.92 -27.97
CA GLU A 4 5.21 -7.68 -27.53
C GLU A 4 5.13 -7.53 -26.00
N LEU A 5 6.23 -7.05 -25.42
CA LEU A 5 6.37 -6.77 -24.01
C LEU A 5 5.86 -5.35 -23.75
N ASN A 6 4.67 -5.22 -23.15
CA ASN A 6 4.15 -3.92 -22.71
C ASN A 6 4.81 -3.57 -21.37
N VAL A 7 5.77 -2.66 -21.39
CA VAL A 7 6.38 -2.08 -20.19
C VAL A 7 5.54 -0.89 -19.75
N LEU A 8 4.92 -1.00 -18.59
CA LEU A 8 4.13 0.08 -17.99
C LEU A 8 5.03 0.88 -17.03
N SER A 9 5.29 2.13 -17.39
CA SER A 9 6.13 3.07 -16.64
C SER A 9 5.34 3.94 -15.66
N GLU A 10 4.01 3.79 -15.61
CA GLU A 10 3.10 4.68 -14.87
C GLU A 10 2.17 3.89 -13.94
N TRP A 11 1.72 4.54 -12.87
CA TRP A 11 0.70 3.99 -11.98
C TRP A 11 -0.62 3.82 -12.74
N ILE A 12 -1.07 2.56 -12.88
CA ILE A 12 -2.38 2.21 -13.45
C ILE A 12 -3.25 1.64 -12.33
N PRO A 13 -4.14 2.45 -11.73
CA PRO A 13 -4.97 2.04 -10.60
C PRO A 13 -5.77 0.75 -10.86
N GLU A 14 -6.23 0.53 -12.09
CA GLU A 14 -7.03 -0.63 -12.51
C GLU A 14 -6.26 -1.96 -12.43
N GLN A 15 -4.93 -1.91 -12.34
CA GLN A 15 -4.08 -3.09 -12.21
C GLN A 15 -3.68 -3.38 -10.77
N MET A 16 -4.04 -2.52 -9.81
CA MET A 16 -3.72 -2.71 -8.39
C MET A 16 -4.69 -3.70 -7.73
N LEU A 17 -4.40 -4.99 -7.86
CA LEU A 17 -5.10 -6.05 -7.14
C LEU A 17 -4.94 -5.88 -5.61
N PRO A 18 -5.88 -6.39 -4.80
CA PRO A 18 -5.76 -6.38 -3.34
C PRO A 18 -4.40 -6.87 -2.84
N GLY A 19 -3.74 -6.08 -1.99
CA GLY A 19 -2.39 -6.33 -1.47
C GLY A 19 -1.25 -5.78 -2.33
N THR A 20 -1.54 -5.25 -3.53
CA THR A 20 -0.53 -4.60 -4.38
C THR A 20 -0.10 -3.26 -3.77
N MET A 21 1.19 -2.99 -3.83
CA MET A 21 1.79 -1.73 -3.40
C MET A 21 2.50 -1.06 -4.58
N PHE A 22 2.37 0.26 -4.67
CA PHE A 22 3.09 1.11 -5.63
C PHE A 22 3.85 2.20 -4.87
N VAL A 23 5.18 2.24 -5.01
CA VAL A 23 6.03 3.25 -4.36
C VAL A 23 5.89 4.57 -5.13
N LEU A 24 5.68 5.67 -4.40
CA LEU A 24 5.54 6.99 -5.01
C LEU A 24 6.88 7.48 -5.57
N GLU A 25 6.83 8.19 -6.70
CA GLU A 25 8.04 8.82 -7.27
C GLU A 25 8.64 9.88 -6.33
N ASN A 26 7.78 10.62 -5.62
CA ASN A 26 8.14 11.62 -4.62
C ASN A 26 8.06 11.07 -3.18
N ALA A 27 8.30 9.77 -2.99
CA ALA A 27 8.28 9.14 -1.67
C ALA A 27 9.17 9.89 -0.68
N GLY A 28 8.60 10.27 0.46
CA GLY A 28 9.31 11.03 1.48
C GLY A 28 9.21 12.56 1.38
N GLU A 29 8.66 13.11 0.29
CA GLU A 29 8.55 14.57 0.09
C GLU A 29 7.23 15.16 0.60
N VAL A 30 6.18 14.35 0.71
CA VAL A 30 4.82 14.78 1.08
C VAL A 30 4.34 14.02 2.31
N GLY A 31 3.61 14.70 3.20
CA GLY A 31 3.06 14.13 4.43
C GLY A 31 3.71 14.73 5.68
N GLU A 32 3.66 14.01 6.79
CA GLU A 32 4.32 14.45 8.02
C GLU A 32 5.84 14.35 7.90
N LYS A 33 6.56 15.35 8.42
CA LYS A 33 8.03 15.43 8.32
C LYS A 33 8.74 14.19 8.87
N GLU A 34 8.22 13.60 9.94
CA GLU A 34 8.82 12.42 10.60
C GLU A 34 8.23 11.09 10.12
N ASP A 35 7.12 11.13 9.39
CA ASP A 35 6.46 9.94 8.85
C ASP A 35 5.75 10.26 7.52
N PRO A 36 6.51 10.58 6.47
CA PRO A 36 5.94 11.00 5.20
C PRO A 36 5.26 9.83 4.49
N TYR A 37 4.43 10.16 3.51
CA TYR A 37 3.87 9.17 2.60
C TYR A 37 4.96 8.53 1.75
N TRP A 38 4.82 7.23 1.52
CA TRP A 38 5.81 6.42 0.84
C TRP A 38 5.26 5.66 -0.36
N ALA A 39 4.06 5.13 -0.23
CA ALA A 39 3.46 4.28 -1.26
C ALA A 39 1.93 4.39 -1.26
N VAL A 40 1.31 3.99 -2.37
CA VAL A 40 -0.11 3.62 -2.44
C VAL A 40 -0.21 2.12 -2.20
N LEU A 41 -1.11 1.70 -1.32
CA LEU A 41 -1.42 0.30 -1.07
C LEU A 41 -2.89 0.02 -1.39
N SER A 42 -3.14 -1.06 -2.12
CA SER A 42 -4.47 -1.65 -2.26
C SER A 42 -4.75 -2.53 -1.05
N CYS A 43 -5.79 -2.21 -0.27
CA CYS A 43 -6.14 -2.97 0.91
C CYS A 43 -6.28 -4.47 0.57
N PRO A 44 -5.58 -5.38 1.26
CA PRO A 44 -5.62 -6.82 0.97
C PRO A 44 -7.00 -7.44 1.20
N SER A 45 -7.87 -6.77 1.97
CA SER A 45 -9.20 -7.28 2.29
C SER A 45 -10.27 -6.83 1.29
N CYS A 46 -10.25 -5.56 0.86
CA CYS A 46 -11.33 -4.98 0.04
C CYS A 46 -10.87 -4.25 -1.23
N GLY A 47 -9.56 -4.16 -1.48
CA GLY A 47 -8.99 -3.47 -2.65
C GLY A 47 -9.07 -1.94 -2.63
N THR A 48 -9.61 -1.33 -1.57
CA THR A 48 -9.61 0.14 -1.44
C THR A 48 -8.17 0.65 -1.39
N LEU A 49 -7.87 1.64 -2.23
CA LEU A 49 -6.55 2.25 -2.30
C LEU A 49 -6.39 3.26 -1.16
N GLY A 50 -5.20 3.28 -0.55
CA GLY A 50 -4.83 4.25 0.47
C GLY A 50 -3.34 4.55 0.45
N LEU A 51 -2.97 5.75 0.88
CA LEU A 51 -1.58 6.09 1.11
C LEU A 51 -1.08 5.40 2.38
N ILE A 52 0.16 4.90 2.34
CA ILE A 52 0.85 4.40 3.52
C ILE A 52 2.13 5.20 3.79
N THR A 53 2.43 5.36 5.08
CA THR A 53 3.59 6.11 5.56
C THR A 53 4.84 5.24 5.67
N ARG A 54 5.99 5.88 5.88
CA ARG A 54 7.27 5.19 6.09
C ARG A 54 7.24 4.24 7.30
N LYS A 55 6.66 4.65 8.44
CA LYS A 55 6.54 3.82 9.65
C LYS A 55 5.57 2.66 9.44
N GLN A 56 4.51 2.84 8.65
CA GLN A 56 3.59 1.77 8.28
C GLN A 56 4.26 0.72 7.39
N LEU A 57 5.02 1.16 6.37
CA LEU A 57 5.80 0.27 5.51
C LEU A 57 6.88 -0.49 6.30
N ALA A 58 7.53 0.16 7.26
CA ALA A 58 8.50 -0.46 8.16
C ALA A 58 7.87 -1.38 9.22
N GLY A 59 6.53 -1.53 9.25
CA GLY A 59 5.83 -2.38 10.21
C GLY A 59 5.80 -1.85 11.63
N LEU A 60 6.16 -0.59 11.85
CA LEU A 60 6.18 0.07 13.16
C LEU A 60 4.78 0.52 13.60
N LEU A 61 3.94 0.87 12.63
CA LEU A 61 2.54 1.26 12.84
C LEU A 61 1.63 0.37 11.98
N PRO A 62 0.40 0.07 12.45
CA PRO A 62 -0.55 -0.66 11.63
C PRO A 62 -1.05 0.22 10.47
N VAL A 63 -1.28 -0.40 9.33
CA VAL A 63 -2.11 0.15 8.27
C VAL A 63 -3.57 -0.09 8.63
N ILE A 64 -4.38 0.95 8.49
CA ILE A 64 -5.84 0.90 8.66
C ILE A 64 -6.47 1.18 7.30
N CYS A 65 -7.39 0.32 6.86
CA CYS A 65 -8.09 0.57 5.61
C CYS A 65 -8.93 1.85 5.70
N GLY A 66 -8.83 2.72 4.69
CA GLY A 66 -9.61 3.96 4.59
C GLY A 66 -11.03 3.78 4.03
N SER A 67 -11.50 2.56 3.81
CA SER A 67 -12.85 2.28 3.32
C SER A 67 -13.88 2.44 4.43
N GLU A 68 -15.05 3.00 4.10
CA GLU A 68 -16.18 3.10 5.05
C GLU A 68 -16.76 1.74 5.46
N LYS A 69 -16.50 0.69 4.67
CA LYS A 69 -17.09 -0.66 4.86
C LYS A 69 -16.06 -1.74 5.19
N CYS A 70 -14.77 -1.39 5.28
CA CYS A 70 -13.71 -2.35 5.61
C CYS A 70 -12.99 -1.91 6.87
N SER A 71 -13.05 -2.74 7.91
CA SER A 71 -12.38 -2.52 9.19
C SER A 71 -10.99 -3.16 9.27
N ALA A 72 -10.41 -3.56 8.12
CA ALA A 72 -9.14 -4.27 8.08
C ALA A 72 -8.01 -3.41 8.67
N GLN A 73 -7.24 -4.03 9.57
CA GLN A 73 -6.02 -3.48 10.14
C GLN A 73 -4.94 -4.54 10.11
N PHE A 74 -3.75 -4.16 9.66
CA PHE A 74 -2.65 -5.11 9.47
C PHE A 74 -1.30 -4.41 9.56
N PHE A 75 -0.25 -5.21 9.75
CA PHE A 75 1.14 -4.76 9.69
C PHE A 75 1.77 -5.26 8.40
N ILE A 76 2.67 -4.46 7.84
CA ILE A 76 3.57 -4.89 6.76
C ILE A 76 4.87 -5.35 7.42
N ARG A 77 5.36 -6.53 7.07
CA ARG A 77 6.67 -7.04 7.50
C ARG A 77 7.41 -7.62 6.32
N GLU A 78 8.45 -6.94 5.90
CA GLU A 78 9.21 -7.30 4.69
C GLU A 78 8.27 -7.36 3.47
N SER A 79 7.86 -8.56 3.05
CA SER A 79 6.93 -8.80 1.95
C SER A 79 5.59 -9.41 2.40
N ASP A 80 5.41 -9.60 3.72
CA ASP A 80 4.21 -10.19 4.30
C ASP A 80 3.23 -9.14 4.84
N ILE A 81 1.94 -9.43 4.72
CA ILE A 81 0.87 -8.68 5.35
C ILE A 81 0.27 -9.51 6.49
N LEU A 82 0.40 -9.03 7.71
CA LEU A 82 -0.04 -9.73 8.91
C LEU A 82 -1.25 -9.03 9.54
N PRO A 83 -2.41 -9.70 9.70
CA PRO A 83 -3.56 -9.10 10.34
C PRO A 83 -3.23 -8.69 11.78
N ARG A 84 -3.69 -7.51 12.18
CA ARG A 84 -3.56 -7.03 13.57
C ARG A 84 -4.50 -7.87 14.44
N LYS A 85 -3.92 -8.68 15.33
CA LYS A 85 -4.70 -9.45 16.30
C LYS A 85 -5.35 -8.51 17.32
N PRO A 86 -6.64 -8.68 17.64
CA PRO A 86 -7.23 -8.03 18.82
C PRO A 86 -6.52 -8.55 20.08
N PHE A 87 -6.30 -7.66 21.04
CA PHE A 87 -5.77 -8.02 22.36
C PHE A 87 -6.84 -8.74 23.19
#